data_AF-A0A401QFF1-F1
#
_entry.id   AF-A0A401QFF1-F1
#
_cell.length_a   1.000
_cell.length_b   1.000
_cell.length_c   1.000
_cell.angle_alpha   90.00
_cell.angle_beta   90.00
_cell.angle_gamma   90.00
#
_symmetry.space_group_name_H-M   'P 1'
#
loop_
_entity.id
_entity.type
_entity.pdbx_description
1 polymer ?
#
loop_
_entity_poly.entity_id
_entity_poly.type
_entity_poly.pdbx_seq_one_letter_code
_entity_poly.pdbx_strand_id
1 'polypeptide(L)'
;MVPEPLEPGAADRLSGALLPADPRPLPVLPLSPTSPPPPHEPCLPEAPVLLLLSRFSQAEDPAPGLVTERSLRTLLDYLTLARPPGARCARLLARLACNPNCLEALVRARAVPLVRAQLIHGLRPALLPESVEVTRGHGGDWTYTRRNRELGEVLLRNLSVQAESPFGAGALTHFLLSGSPSDKEACAIALPLLCR
;
A
#
# COMPACT_ATOMS: atom_id res chain seq x y z
N MET A 1 67.99 -31.90 -34.06
CA MET A 1 66.89 -32.75 -33.55
C MET A 1 65.75 -32.67 -34.57
N VAL A 2 65.70 -33.68 -35.47
CA VAL A 2 64.52 -34.15 -36.24
C VAL A 2 63.89 -33.14 -37.26
N PRO A 3 63.42 -33.58 -38.45
CA PRO A 3 63.66 -32.90 -39.74
C PRO A 3 62.49 -32.05 -40.27
N GLU A 4 62.84 -31.13 -41.18
CA GLU A 4 62.41 -30.92 -42.60
C GLU A 4 61.10 -31.59 -43.15
N PRO A 5 60.58 -31.17 -44.32
CA PRO A 5 59.40 -30.32 -44.54
C PRO A 5 58.36 -30.99 -45.47
N LEU A 6 57.32 -30.28 -45.94
CA LEU A 6 57.00 -30.06 -47.38
C LEU A 6 55.61 -29.44 -47.59
N GLU A 7 55.58 -28.51 -48.55
CA GLU A 7 54.42 -27.93 -49.22
C GLU A 7 53.75 -28.93 -50.23
N PRO A 8 52.98 -28.52 -51.26
CA PRO A 8 51.54 -28.73 -51.39
C PRO A 8 51.19 -29.63 -52.60
N GLY A 9 49.90 -29.87 -52.87
CA GLY A 9 49.49 -30.32 -54.21
C GLY A 9 48.22 -31.17 -54.33
N ALA A 10 47.15 -30.49 -54.74
CA ALA A 10 46.18 -30.84 -55.79
C ALA A 10 45.38 -32.17 -55.81
N ALA A 11 44.23 -32.05 -56.50
CA ALA A 11 43.24 -33.05 -56.91
C ALA A 11 42.11 -33.26 -55.88
N ASP A 12 40.81 -33.28 -56.23
CA ASP A 12 40.20 -33.35 -57.54
C ASP A 12 38.74 -32.87 -57.51
N ARG A 13 38.26 -32.45 -58.68
CA ARG A 13 36.88 -32.07 -58.94
C ARG A 13 36.00 -33.31 -59.00
N LEU A 14 34.75 -33.21 -58.56
CA LEU A 14 33.62 -33.92 -59.18
C LEU A 14 32.30 -33.16 -58.95
N SER A 15 31.80 -32.61 -60.05
CA SER A 15 30.43 -32.14 -60.25
C SER A 15 29.40 -33.26 -60.04
N GLY A 16 28.17 -32.91 -59.66
CA GLY A 16 27.03 -33.80 -59.85
C GLY A 16 25.75 -33.38 -59.13
N ALA A 17 24.81 -32.83 -59.90
CA ALA A 17 23.49 -32.32 -59.53
C ALA A 17 22.56 -33.28 -58.76
N LEU A 18 21.60 -32.73 -57.99
CA LEU A 18 20.15 -33.04 -58.11
C LEU A 18 19.25 -32.14 -57.20
N LEU A 19 18.45 -31.28 -57.86
CA LEU A 19 17.06 -30.84 -57.58
C LEU A 19 16.67 -29.98 -56.35
N PRO A 20 15.71 -29.03 -56.54
CA PRO A 20 15.13 -28.23 -55.46
C PRO A 20 13.96 -28.96 -54.80
N ALA A 21 13.90 -28.98 -53.48
CA ALA A 21 12.74 -29.45 -52.73
C ALA A 21 11.93 -28.24 -52.23
N ASP A 22 10.69 -28.13 -52.73
CA ASP A 22 9.65 -27.24 -52.22
C ASP A 22 9.47 -27.36 -50.70
N PRO A 23 9.28 -26.24 -49.96
CA PRO A 23 8.87 -26.31 -48.57
C PRO A 23 7.39 -26.68 -48.49
N ARG A 24 7.09 -27.96 -48.23
CA ARG A 24 5.74 -28.40 -47.89
C ARG A 24 5.28 -27.73 -46.57
N PRO A 25 4.03 -27.23 -46.48
CA PRO A 25 3.55 -26.52 -45.30
C PRO A 25 3.45 -27.47 -44.10
N LEU A 26 3.93 -27.03 -42.94
CA LEU A 26 3.71 -27.71 -41.66
C LEU A 26 2.21 -27.68 -41.31
N PRO A 27 1.67 -28.73 -40.68
CA PRO A 27 0.27 -28.78 -40.30
C PRO A 27 -0.02 -27.73 -39.21
N VAL A 28 -0.92 -26.79 -39.50
CA VAL A 28 -1.44 -25.85 -38.52
C VAL A 28 -2.34 -26.64 -37.57
N LEU A 29 -1.87 -26.85 -36.34
CA LEU A 29 -2.70 -27.41 -35.28
C LEU A 29 -3.86 -26.45 -35.00
N PRO A 30 -5.10 -26.95 -34.82
CA PRO A 30 -6.24 -26.10 -34.53
C PRO A 30 -5.99 -25.37 -33.20
N LEU A 31 -6.04 -24.03 -33.25
CA LEU A 31 -6.11 -23.19 -32.06
C LEU A 31 -7.32 -23.64 -31.23
N SER A 32 -7.05 -24.18 -30.04
CA SER A 32 -8.08 -24.50 -29.05
C SER A 32 -9.00 -23.30 -28.83
N PRO A 33 -10.31 -23.50 -28.66
CA PRO A 33 -11.25 -22.41 -28.43
C PRO A 33 -10.79 -21.58 -27.24
N THR A 34 -10.58 -20.30 -27.49
CA THR A 34 -10.24 -19.27 -26.52
C THR A 34 -11.18 -19.41 -25.32
N SER A 35 -10.62 -19.66 -24.13
CA SER A 35 -11.42 -19.61 -22.91
C SER A 35 -12.07 -18.23 -22.82
N PRO A 36 -13.34 -18.11 -22.41
CA PRO A 36 -13.90 -16.80 -22.12
C PRO A 36 -12.96 -16.08 -21.13
N PRO A 37 -12.72 -14.76 -21.29
CA PRO A 37 -11.97 -14.02 -20.30
C PRO A 37 -12.64 -14.25 -18.93
N PRO A 38 -11.85 -14.42 -17.85
CA PRO A 38 -12.43 -14.57 -16.52
C PRO A 38 -13.41 -13.40 -16.29
N PRO A 39 -14.56 -13.65 -15.65
CA PRO A 39 -15.50 -12.58 -15.34
C PRO A 39 -14.71 -11.47 -14.64
N HIS A 40 -14.69 -10.28 -15.27
CA HIS A 40 -14.00 -9.14 -14.70
C HIS A 40 -14.56 -8.95 -13.28
N GLU A 41 -13.73 -9.13 -12.26
CA GLU A 41 -14.07 -8.63 -10.92
C GLU A 41 -14.54 -7.20 -11.12
N PRO A 42 -15.74 -6.82 -10.61
CA PRO A 42 -16.20 -5.45 -10.75
C PRO A 42 -15.11 -4.56 -10.16
N CYS A 43 -14.41 -3.85 -11.05
CA CYS A 43 -13.35 -2.95 -10.66
C CYS A 43 -14.04 -1.87 -9.84
N LEU A 44 -13.91 -1.98 -8.52
CA LEU A 44 -14.50 -1.01 -7.61
C LEU A 44 -14.06 0.39 -8.08
N PRO A 45 -14.96 1.39 -8.15
CA PRO A 45 -14.63 2.71 -8.68
C PRO A 45 -13.45 3.36 -7.92
N GLU A 46 -13.25 3.00 -6.66
CA GLU A 46 -12.14 3.43 -5.81
C GLU A 46 -10.81 2.67 -6.04
N ALA A 47 -10.82 1.54 -6.76
CA ALA A 47 -9.65 0.67 -6.91
C ALA A 47 -8.43 1.38 -7.52
N PRO A 48 -8.56 2.25 -8.55
CA PRO A 48 -7.43 3.01 -9.09
C PRO A 48 -6.85 4.01 -8.10
N VAL A 49 -7.72 4.73 -7.37
CA VAL A 49 -7.29 5.71 -6.36
C VAL A 49 -6.55 5.01 -5.22
N LEU A 50 -7.11 3.93 -4.68
CA LEU A 50 -6.45 3.16 -3.63
C LEU A 50 -5.14 2.51 -4.11
N LEU A 51 -5.05 2.13 -5.39
CA LEU A 51 -3.79 1.64 -5.97
C LEU A 51 -2.72 2.73 -5.96
N LEU A 52 -3.06 3.93 -6.44
CA LEU A 52 -2.15 5.06 -6.48
C LEU A 52 -1.67 5.45 -5.08
N LEU A 53 -2.60 5.64 -4.13
CA LEU A 53 -2.27 5.97 -2.74
C LEU A 53 -1.43 4.85 -2.08
N SER A 54 -1.72 3.59 -2.42
CA SER A 54 -0.93 2.44 -1.96
C SER A 54 0.51 2.51 -2.47
N ARG A 55 0.76 2.95 -3.71
CA ARG A 55 2.12 3.12 -4.23
C ARG A 55 2.87 4.24 -3.51
N PHE A 56 2.21 5.38 -3.25
CA PHE A 56 2.84 6.45 -2.48
C PHE A 56 3.21 6.03 -1.06
N SER A 57 2.40 5.17 -0.42
CA SER A 57 2.73 4.63 0.92
C SER A 57 3.89 3.63 0.95
N GLN A 58 4.46 3.24 -0.21
CA GLN A 58 5.64 2.38 -0.29
C GLN A 58 6.95 3.16 -0.39
N ALA A 59 6.88 4.48 -0.63
CA ALA A 59 8.07 5.32 -0.61
C ALA A 59 8.64 5.41 0.81
N GLU A 60 9.97 5.54 0.90
CA GLU A 60 10.65 5.78 2.17
C GLU A 60 10.16 7.07 2.82
N ASP A 61 9.98 8.12 2.01
CA ASP A 61 9.33 9.38 2.38
C ASP A 61 8.04 9.56 1.55
N PRO A 62 6.86 9.16 2.08
CA PRO A 62 5.60 9.27 1.36
C PRO A 62 5.23 10.72 1.08
N ALA A 63 4.55 10.95 -0.05
CA ALA A 63 4.14 12.29 -0.47
C ALA A 63 3.40 13.04 0.67
N PRO A 64 3.74 14.32 0.96
CA PRO A 64 3.23 15.02 2.14
C PRO A 64 1.70 15.19 2.14
N GLY A 65 1.07 15.25 0.96
CA GLY A 65 -0.39 15.28 0.83
C GLY A 65 -1.09 13.97 1.21
N LEU A 66 -0.36 12.86 1.32
CA LEU A 66 -0.91 11.55 1.72
C LEU A 66 -1.22 11.50 3.22
N VAL A 67 -0.41 12.16 4.04
CA VAL A 67 -0.52 12.16 5.50
C VAL A 67 -1.00 13.52 5.99
N THR A 68 -2.29 13.76 5.81
CA THR A 68 -2.99 14.95 6.31
C THR A 68 -4.20 14.53 7.11
N GLU A 69 -4.70 15.42 7.98
CA GLU A 69 -5.89 15.13 8.78
C GLU A 69 -7.10 14.77 7.88
N ARG A 70 -7.24 15.47 6.74
CA ARG A 70 -8.31 15.23 5.76
C ARG A 70 -8.16 13.89 5.03
N SER A 71 -6.96 13.55 4.56
CA SER A 71 -6.72 12.27 3.88
C SER A 71 -6.93 11.09 4.83
N LEU A 72 -6.44 11.18 6.07
CA LEU A 72 -6.62 10.13 7.07
C LEU A 72 -8.09 9.93 7.43
N ARG A 73 -8.85 11.00 7.66
CA ARG A 73 -10.30 10.89 7.88
C ARG A 73 -11.00 10.23 6.71
N THR A 74 -10.65 10.59 5.48
CA THR A 74 -11.27 10.01 4.27
C THR A 74 -10.97 8.51 4.16
N LEU A 75 -9.74 8.09 4.47
CA LEU A 75 -9.33 6.68 4.47
C LEU A 75 -10.00 5.88 5.58
N LEU A 76 -10.15 6.46 6.78
CA LEU A 76 -10.86 5.83 7.90
C LEU A 76 -12.37 5.78 7.66
N ASP A 77 -12.96 6.82 7.06
CA ASP A 77 -14.35 6.83 6.63
C ASP A 77 -14.61 5.73 5.58
N TYR A 78 -13.72 5.57 4.61
CA TYR A 78 -13.80 4.46 3.66
C TYR A 78 -13.76 3.10 4.37
N LEU A 79 -12.86 2.91 5.35
CA LEU A 79 -12.75 1.68 6.13
C LEU A 79 -13.90 1.43 7.11
N THR A 80 -14.75 2.41 7.38
CA THR A 80 -15.86 2.30 8.33
C THR A 80 -17.24 2.35 7.65
N LEU A 81 -17.32 2.89 6.44
CA LEU A 81 -18.59 3.08 5.72
C LEU A 81 -18.71 2.23 4.45
N ALA A 82 -17.61 1.88 3.77
CA ALA A 82 -17.69 1.06 2.57
C ALA A 82 -18.00 -0.41 2.90
N ARG A 83 -18.79 -1.09 2.05
CA ARG A 83 -19.21 -2.49 2.25
C ARG A 83 -19.01 -3.33 0.97
N PRO A 84 -18.07 -4.30 0.95
CA PRO A 84 -16.92 -4.48 1.86
C PRO A 84 -15.76 -3.54 1.47
N PRO A 85 -14.99 -2.97 2.43
CA PRO A 85 -13.85 -2.15 2.10
C PRO A 85 -12.72 -3.05 1.60
N GLY A 86 -12.13 -2.68 0.47
CA GLY A 86 -10.96 -3.38 -0.05
C GLY A 86 -9.80 -3.40 0.96
N ALA A 87 -9.18 -4.57 1.17
CA ALA A 87 -8.04 -4.78 2.08
C ALA A 87 -6.81 -3.91 1.77
N ARG A 88 -6.80 -3.23 0.61
CA ARG A 88 -5.75 -2.30 0.20
C ARG A 88 -5.67 -1.07 1.10
N CYS A 89 -6.79 -0.49 1.51
CA CYS A 89 -6.79 0.71 2.37
C CYS A 89 -6.21 0.41 3.76
N ALA A 90 -6.58 -0.74 4.34
CA ALA A 90 -6.02 -1.20 5.62
C ALA A 90 -4.49 -1.38 5.53
N ARG A 91 -4.00 -2.02 4.46
CA ARG A 91 -2.55 -2.20 4.23
C ARG A 91 -1.82 -0.88 4.03
N LEU A 92 -2.45 0.08 3.35
CA LEU A 92 -1.91 1.42 3.20
C LEU A 92 -1.71 2.09 4.56
N LEU A 93 -2.74 2.13 5.40
CA LEU A 93 -2.63 2.74 6.74
C LEU A 93 -1.61 2.03 7.62
N ALA A 94 -1.54 0.69 7.54
CA ALA A 94 -0.55 -0.10 8.28
C ALA A 94 0.88 0.25 7.87
N ARG A 95 1.15 0.42 6.57
CA ARG A 95 2.47 0.85 6.09
C ARG A 95 2.84 2.24 6.57
N LEU A 96 1.91 3.20 6.51
CA LEU A 96 2.15 4.55 7.03
C LEU A 96 2.46 4.54 8.53
N ALA A 97 1.69 3.76 9.31
CA ALA A 97 1.90 3.63 10.75
C ALA A 97 3.24 2.98 11.14
N CYS A 98 3.79 2.12 10.28
CA CYS A 98 5.10 1.51 10.47
C CYS A 98 6.27 2.36 9.95
N ASN A 99 6.02 3.43 9.19
CA ASN A 99 7.08 4.23 8.59
C ASN A 99 7.54 5.34 9.56
N PRO A 100 8.81 5.35 10.02
CA PRO A 100 9.30 6.36 10.95
C PRO A 100 9.19 7.79 10.40
N ASN A 101 9.36 7.98 9.08
CA ASN A 101 9.22 9.30 8.43
C ASN A 101 7.78 9.82 8.46
N CYS A 102 6.80 8.95 8.69
CA CYS A 102 5.40 9.34 8.80
C CYS A 102 4.99 9.72 10.23
N LEU A 103 5.77 9.40 11.27
CA LEU A 103 5.35 9.56 12.66
C LEU A 103 4.94 11.01 12.96
N GLU A 104 5.81 11.96 12.65
CA GLU A 104 5.57 13.38 12.87
C GLU A 104 4.31 13.86 12.14
N ALA A 105 4.18 13.51 10.86
CA ALA A 105 3.02 13.88 10.05
C ALA A 105 1.73 13.26 10.58
N LEU A 106 1.77 12.00 11.03
CA LEU A 106 0.61 11.30 11.61
C LEU A 106 0.18 11.92 12.95
N VAL A 107 1.12 12.33 13.79
CA VAL A 107 0.82 13.03 15.04
C VAL A 107 0.18 14.38 14.74
N ARG A 108 0.78 15.19 13.86
CA ARG A 108 0.21 16.48 13.43
C ARG A 108 -1.20 16.34 12.86
N ALA A 109 -1.41 15.30 12.05
CA ALA A 109 -2.70 14.99 11.45
C ALA A 109 -3.71 14.34 12.41
N ARG A 110 -3.43 14.30 13.73
CA ARG A 110 -4.28 13.71 14.77
C ARG A 110 -4.66 12.25 14.47
N ALA A 111 -3.78 11.49 13.82
CA ALA A 111 -4.05 10.12 13.42
C ALA A 111 -4.38 9.21 14.62
N VAL A 112 -3.62 9.35 15.71
CA VAL A 112 -3.73 8.51 16.92
C VAL A 112 -5.14 8.56 17.54
N PRO A 113 -5.68 9.74 17.93
CA PRO A 113 -7.04 9.82 18.45
C PRO A 113 -8.10 9.45 17.39
N LEU A 114 -7.89 9.75 16.11
CA LEU A 114 -8.83 9.37 15.04
C LEU A 114 -8.95 7.85 14.88
N VAL A 115 -7.82 7.13 14.83
CA VAL A 115 -7.78 5.66 14.77
C VAL A 115 -8.49 5.06 15.97
N ARG A 116 -8.18 5.56 17.18
CA ARG A 116 -8.81 5.09 18.40
C ARG A 116 -10.32 5.32 18.41
N ALA A 117 -10.77 6.52 18.06
CA ALA A 117 -12.18 6.84 18.04
C ALA A 117 -12.93 6.00 16.99
N GLN A 118 -12.47 6.00 15.74
CA GLN A 118 -13.21 5.42 14.63
C GLN A 118 -13.10 3.89 14.54
N LEU A 119 -11.89 3.34 14.66
CA LEU A 119 -11.67 1.92 14.42
C LEU A 119 -11.89 1.07 15.68
N ILE A 120 -11.51 1.58 16.85
CA ILE A 120 -11.63 0.83 18.12
C ILE A 120 -12.98 1.08 18.79
N HIS A 121 -13.46 2.32 18.81
CA HIS A 121 -14.70 2.69 19.49
C HIS A 121 -15.90 2.89 18.56
N GLY A 122 -15.72 2.87 17.23
CA GLY A 122 -16.80 3.10 16.28
C GLY A 122 -17.37 4.54 16.32
N LEU A 123 -16.62 5.48 16.89
CA LEU A 123 -17.01 6.88 17.02
C LEU A 123 -16.42 7.69 15.87
N ARG A 124 -17.28 8.29 15.06
CA ARG A 124 -16.89 9.26 14.03
C ARG A 124 -16.93 10.68 14.63
N PRO A 125 -15.80 11.38 14.75
CA PRO A 125 -15.81 12.78 15.12
C PRO A 125 -16.58 13.58 14.06
N ALA A 126 -17.62 14.30 14.46
CA ALA A 126 -18.42 15.12 13.56
C ALA A 126 -17.55 16.24 12.96
N LEU A 127 -17.69 16.46 11.65
CA LEU A 127 -16.86 17.39 10.87
C LEU A 127 -17.53 18.76 10.63
N LEU A 128 -18.69 19.06 11.24
CA LEU A 128 -19.46 20.28 10.94
C LEU A 128 -20.15 20.86 12.19
N PRO A 129 -20.36 22.20 12.24
CA PRO A 129 -21.04 22.87 13.35
C PRO A 129 -22.54 22.50 13.39
N GLU A 130 -23.01 22.30 14.62
CA GLU A 130 -24.39 22.32 15.13
C GLU A 130 -25.51 21.77 14.22
N SER A 131 -26.20 20.74 14.73
CA SER A 131 -27.41 20.09 14.16
C SER A 131 -27.19 18.80 13.36
N VAL A 132 -26.32 17.90 13.80
CA VAL A 132 -26.45 16.49 13.41
C VAL A 132 -26.19 15.63 14.64
N GLU A 133 -27.21 14.87 15.03
CA GLU A 133 -27.13 13.84 16.04
C GLU A 133 -25.84 13.04 15.87
N VAL A 134 -25.12 12.79 16.96
CA VAL A 134 -24.02 11.82 16.98
C VAL A 134 -24.58 10.52 16.43
N THR A 135 -24.36 10.28 15.14
CA THR A 135 -24.87 9.09 14.48
C THR A 135 -23.98 7.98 15.01
N ARG A 136 -24.42 7.33 16.10
CA ARG A 136 -23.94 6.00 16.43
C ARG A 136 -24.14 5.22 15.14
N GLY A 137 -23.04 4.83 14.50
CA GLY A 137 -23.07 4.07 13.26
C GLY A 137 -24.10 2.95 13.45
N HIS A 138 -25.15 3.01 12.63
CA HIS A 138 -26.26 2.07 12.63
C HIS A 138 -25.72 0.64 12.78
N GLY A 139 -26.27 -0.12 13.73
CA GLY A 139 -25.85 -1.48 14.08
C GLY A 139 -25.72 -2.41 12.87
N GLY A 140 -24.51 -2.47 12.30
CA GLY A 140 -24.24 -3.15 11.06
C GLY A 140 -22.96 -3.96 11.18
N ASP A 141 -23.15 -5.26 11.40
CA ASP A 141 -22.14 -6.32 11.36
C ASP A 141 -21.04 -6.26 12.45
N TRP A 142 -21.20 -7.12 13.46
CA TRP A 142 -20.20 -7.33 14.52
C TRP A 142 -18.85 -7.78 13.95
N THR A 143 -18.83 -8.51 12.83
CA THR A 143 -17.58 -8.99 12.22
C THR A 143 -16.74 -7.84 11.65
N TYR A 144 -17.41 -6.84 11.07
CA TYR A 144 -16.79 -5.62 10.58
C TYR A 144 -16.23 -4.76 11.71
N THR A 145 -17.02 -4.63 12.78
CA THR A 145 -16.62 -3.93 14.00
C THR A 145 -15.39 -4.59 14.63
N ARG A 146 -15.33 -5.92 14.65
CA ARG A 146 -14.18 -6.67 15.15
C ARG A 146 -12.94 -6.46 14.28
N ARG A 147 -13.05 -6.60 12.96
CA ARG A 147 -11.92 -6.41 12.03
C ARG A 147 -11.35 -5.00 12.11
N ASN A 148 -12.22 -3.99 12.17
CA ASN A 148 -11.80 -2.60 12.32
C ASN A 148 -11.10 -2.37 13.66
N ARG A 149 -11.62 -2.95 14.75
CA ARG A 149 -10.96 -2.88 16.04
C ARG A 149 -9.56 -3.51 16.02
N GLU A 150 -9.42 -4.71 15.46
CA GLU A 150 -8.14 -5.40 15.31
C GLU A 150 -7.15 -4.57 14.48
N LEU A 151 -7.61 -3.98 13.37
CA LEU A 151 -6.80 -3.06 12.58
C LEU A 151 -6.39 -1.84 13.41
N GLY A 152 -7.32 -1.21 14.12
CA GLY A 152 -7.04 -0.04 14.97
C GLY A 152 -5.98 -0.33 16.03
N GLU A 153 -6.05 -1.49 16.69
CA GLU A 153 -5.04 -1.94 17.66
C GLU A 153 -3.67 -2.16 17.01
N VAL A 154 -3.61 -2.78 15.82
CA VAL A 154 -2.36 -2.93 15.05
C VAL A 154 -1.76 -1.57 14.67
N LEU A 155 -2.58 -0.63 14.17
CA LEU A 155 -2.10 0.70 13.80
C LEU A 155 -1.53 1.47 15.00
N LEU A 156 -2.21 1.44 16.15
CA LEU A 156 -1.71 2.08 17.36
C LEU A 156 -0.43 1.42 17.87
N ARG A 157 -0.33 0.08 17.79
CA ARG A 157 0.89 -0.63 18.16
C ARG A 157 2.08 -0.24 17.27
N ASN A 158 1.86 -0.15 15.97
CA ASN A 158 2.90 0.26 15.02
C ASN A 158 3.41 1.68 15.33
N LEU A 159 2.47 2.60 15.61
CA LEU A 159 2.80 3.97 16.01
C LEU A 159 3.53 4.03 17.35
N SER A 160 3.18 3.18 18.32
CA SER A 160 3.91 3.06 19.60
C SER A 160 5.36 2.68 19.37
N VAL A 161 5.61 1.66 18.52
CA VAL A 161 6.97 1.23 18.17
C VAL A 161 7.77 2.37 17.52
N GLN A 162 7.13 3.18 16.65
CA GLN A 162 7.81 4.34 16.07
C GLN A 162 8.08 5.42 17.13
N ALA A 163 7.13 5.69 18.01
CA ALA A 163 7.25 6.68 19.08
C ALA A 163 8.33 6.33 20.12
N GLU A 164 8.52 5.04 20.41
CA GLU A 164 9.53 4.52 21.35
C GLU A 164 10.93 4.44 20.74
N SER A 165 11.07 4.57 19.42
CA SER A 165 12.37 4.61 18.77
C SER A 165 13.17 5.87 19.18
N PRO A 166 14.52 5.86 19.10
CA PRO A 166 15.33 7.04 19.42
C PRO A 166 14.93 8.28 18.61
N PHE A 167 14.62 8.08 17.31
CA PHE A 167 14.11 9.14 16.45
C PHE A 167 12.74 9.65 16.92
N GLY A 168 11.79 8.74 17.15
CA GLY A 168 10.44 9.11 17.57
C GLY A 168 10.39 9.81 18.91
N ALA A 169 11.13 9.32 19.90
CA ALA A 169 11.24 9.96 21.21
C ALA A 169 11.80 11.39 21.08
N GLY A 170 12.82 11.58 20.24
CA GLY A 170 13.36 12.91 19.91
C GLY A 170 12.33 13.82 19.24
N ALA A 171 11.60 13.31 18.24
CA ALA A 171 10.58 14.07 17.52
C ALA A 171 9.41 14.50 18.43
N LEU A 172 8.89 13.60 19.26
CA LEU A 172 7.80 13.91 20.20
C LEU A 172 8.26 14.87 21.30
N THR A 173 9.49 14.73 21.79
CA THR A 173 10.08 15.69 22.73
C THR A 173 10.19 17.07 22.10
N HIS A 174 10.67 17.15 20.85
CA HIS A 174 10.73 18.39 20.11
C HIS A 174 9.34 19.02 19.95
N PHE A 175 8.31 18.24 19.62
CA PHE A 175 6.93 18.75 19.51
C PHE A 175 6.47 19.41 20.82
N LEU A 176 6.67 18.75 21.96
CA LEU A 176 6.24 19.27 23.26
C LEU A 176 7.01 20.52 23.71
N LEU A 177 8.33 20.53 23.53
CA LEU A 177 9.18 21.62 24.03
C LEU A 177 9.20 22.81 23.07
N SER A 178 9.41 22.55 21.79
CA SER A 178 9.76 23.55 20.78
C SER A 178 8.78 23.63 19.60
N GLY A 179 7.81 22.72 19.50
CA GLY A 179 6.82 22.69 18.42
C GLY A 179 5.87 23.88 18.44
N SER A 180 5.09 24.03 17.37
CA SER A 180 4.00 25.02 17.33
C SER A 180 2.92 24.69 18.38
N PRO A 181 2.04 25.64 18.76
CA PRO A 181 0.92 25.34 19.67
C PRO A 181 0.07 24.16 19.20
N SER A 182 -0.13 24.04 17.88
CA SER A 182 -0.87 22.92 17.27
C SER A 182 -0.12 21.59 17.41
N ASP A 183 1.20 21.59 17.23
CA ASP A 183 2.02 20.37 17.39
C ASP A 183 2.02 19.90 18.84
N LYS A 184 2.14 20.85 19.79
CA LYS A 184 2.08 20.58 21.23
C LYS A 184 0.76 19.93 21.63
N GLU A 185 -0.36 20.48 21.19
CA GLU A 185 -1.68 19.94 21.47
C GLU A 185 -1.87 18.55 20.84
N ALA A 186 -1.48 18.39 19.57
CA ALA A 186 -1.56 17.12 18.86
C ALA A 186 -0.74 16.02 19.55
N CYS A 187 0.48 16.36 19.98
CA CYS A 187 1.37 15.47 20.72
C CYS A 187 0.82 15.14 22.10
N ALA A 188 0.32 16.12 22.85
CA ALA A 188 -0.23 15.93 24.19
C ALA A 188 -1.45 14.98 24.19
N ILE A 189 -2.27 15.02 23.15
CA ILE A 189 -3.40 14.09 22.98
C ILE A 189 -2.92 12.70 22.53
N ALA A 190 -1.90 12.63 21.67
CA ALA A 190 -1.39 11.37 21.15
C ALA A 190 -0.67 10.53 22.22
N LEU A 191 0.15 11.15 23.07
CA LEU A 191 1.05 10.44 24.00
C LEU A 191 0.36 9.44 24.92
N PRO A 192 -0.73 9.77 25.65
CA PRO A 192 -1.43 8.82 26.52
C PRO A 192 -2.06 7.63 25.76
N LEU A 193 -2.21 7.76 24.45
CA LEU A 193 -2.77 6.73 23.59
C LEU A 193 -1.70 5.83 22.98
N LEU A 194 -0.45 6.34 22.87
CA LEU A 194 0.71 5.59 22.39
C LEU A 194 1.42 4.87 23.54
N CYS A 195 1.69 5.54 24.65
CA CYS A 195 2.47 4.99 25.77
C CYS A 195 1.60 4.16 26.73
N ARG A 196 1.17 2.98 26.30
CA ARG A 196 0.30 2.07 27.07
C ARG A 196 1.00 0.85 27.62
#